data_AF-A0A7M3YVH7-F1
#
_entry.id   AF-A0A7M3YVH7-F1
#
_cell.length_a   1.000
_cell.length_b   1.000
_cell.length_c   1.000
_cell.angle_alpha   90.00
_cell.angle_beta   90.00
_cell.angle_gamma   90.00
#
_symmetry.space_group_name_H-M   'P 1'
#
loop_
_entity.id
_entity.type
_entity.pdbx_description
1 polymer ?
#
loop_
_entity_poly.entity_id
_entity_poly.type
_entity_poly.pdbx_seq_one_letter_code
_entity_poly.pdbx_strand_id
1 'polypeptide(L)'
;PIAELAHYAPEDIVYLLFNKELPTSEQSDLFKAELASRGRVPESVAAVFSTLPKDGHPMDWLSVGIHTLGMLETTGDWKEDALNLIARMPRMMGLLFRIREGRGADIPEDDLSASMVQRFVRTLAL
;
A
#
# COMPACT_ATOMS: atom_id res chain seq x y z
N PRO A 1 22.60 -7.55 -9.86
CA PRO A 1 22.93 -6.55 -8.81
C PRO A 1 21.75 -5.64 -8.48
N ILE A 2 21.66 -5.02 -7.29
CA ILE A 2 20.46 -4.20 -6.92
C ILE A 2 20.19 -3.04 -7.90
N ALA A 3 21.24 -2.48 -8.51
CA ALA A 3 21.11 -1.42 -9.51
C ALA A 3 20.33 -1.86 -10.76
N GLU A 4 20.45 -3.12 -11.17
CA GLU A 4 19.71 -3.66 -12.34
C GLU A 4 18.22 -3.82 -12.04
N LEU A 5 17.86 -4.01 -10.77
CA LEU A 5 16.48 -4.17 -10.32
C LEU A 5 15.69 -2.86 -10.34
N ALA A 6 16.37 -1.71 -10.35
CA ALA A 6 15.73 -0.39 -10.32
C ALA A 6 14.86 -0.09 -11.55
N HIS A 7 15.03 -0.85 -12.64
CA HIS A 7 14.26 -0.69 -13.87
C HIS A 7 13.00 -1.58 -13.94
N TYR A 8 12.78 -2.44 -12.95
CA TYR A 8 11.60 -3.29 -12.86
C TYR A 8 10.47 -2.61 -12.09
N ALA A 9 9.24 -3.05 -12.35
CA ALA A 9 8.10 -2.60 -11.56
C ALA A 9 8.24 -3.09 -10.10
N PRO A 10 7.85 -2.29 -9.09
CA PRO A 10 7.91 -2.72 -7.70
C PRO A 10 7.19 -4.05 -7.44
N GLU A 11 6.09 -4.31 -8.14
CA GLU A 11 5.33 -5.56 -8.07
C GLU A 11 6.19 -6.77 -8.50
N ASP A 12 7.00 -6.62 -9.55
CA ASP A 12 7.91 -7.68 -10.01
C ASP A 12 9.04 -7.92 -9.01
N ILE A 13 9.47 -6.87 -8.32
CA ILE A 13 10.47 -6.98 -7.24
C ILE A 13 9.86 -7.67 -6.02
N VAL A 14 8.60 -7.38 -5.67
CA VAL A 14 7.90 -8.11 -4.61
C VAL A 14 7.81 -9.59 -4.99
N TYR A 15 7.41 -9.92 -6.23
CA TYR A 15 7.39 -11.31 -6.71
C TYR A 15 8.76 -11.98 -6.54
N LEU A 16 9.84 -11.31 -6.97
CA LEU A 16 11.21 -11.80 -6.82
C LEU A 16 11.57 -12.09 -5.36
N LEU A 17 11.18 -11.22 -4.42
CA LEU A 17 11.50 -11.40 -3.00
C LEU A 17 10.80 -12.63 -2.39
N PHE A 18 9.57 -12.93 -2.82
CA PHE A 18 8.80 -14.09 -2.37
C PHE A 18 9.21 -15.39 -3.07
N ASN A 19 9.48 -15.36 -4.38
CA ASN A 19 9.69 -16.57 -5.21
C ASN A 19 11.17 -16.86 -5.52
N LYS A 20 12.08 -15.92 -5.22
CA LYS A 20 13.53 -16.00 -5.50
C LYS A 20 13.90 -16.04 -6.98
N GLU A 21 12.95 -15.74 -7.87
CA GLU A 21 13.14 -15.62 -9.31
C GLU A 21 12.34 -14.42 -9.85
N LEU A 22 12.82 -13.81 -10.94
CA LEU A 22 12.07 -12.77 -11.63
C LEU A 22 10.85 -13.39 -12.33
N PRO A 23 9.68 -12.73 -12.33
CA PRO A 23 8.50 -13.26 -12.98
C PRO A 23 8.66 -13.26 -14.51
N THR A 24 8.04 -14.24 -15.17
CA THR A 24 7.71 -14.13 -16.60
C THR A 24 6.65 -13.04 -16.82
N SER A 25 6.41 -12.65 -18.08
CA SER A 25 5.35 -11.66 -18.38
C SER A 25 3.98 -12.09 -17.86
N GLU A 26 3.63 -13.37 -18.03
CA GLU A 26 2.35 -13.92 -17.56
C GLU A 26 2.27 -13.94 -16.03
N GLN A 27 3.35 -14.34 -15.35
CA GLN A 27 3.41 -14.31 -13.88
C GLN A 27 3.33 -12.88 -13.34
N SER A 28 3.96 -11.92 -14.01
CA SER A 28 3.91 -10.50 -13.66
C SER A 28 2.48 -9.97 -13.71
N ASP A 29 1.75 -10.26 -14.79
CA ASP A 29 0.37 -9.80 -14.97
C ASP A 29 -0.57 -10.43 -13.94
N LEU A 30 -0.43 -11.73 -13.69
CA LEU A 30 -1.20 -12.45 -12.66
C LEU A 30 -0.91 -11.89 -11.26
N PHE A 31 0.36 -11.66 -10.94
CA PHE A 31 0.75 -11.15 -9.63
C PHE A 31 0.29 -9.71 -9.40
N LYS A 32 0.34 -8.86 -10.43
CA LYS A 32 -0.23 -7.50 -10.37
C LYS A 32 -1.73 -7.54 -10.13
N ALA A 33 -2.47 -8.42 -10.83
CA ALA A 33 -3.89 -8.61 -10.61
C ALA A 33 -4.21 -9.13 -9.19
N GLU A 34 -3.37 -10.04 -8.67
CA GLU A 34 -3.48 -10.51 -7.30
C GLU A 34 -3.30 -9.38 -6.29
N LEU A 35 -2.22 -8.60 -6.39
CA LEU A 35 -1.99 -7.44 -5.53
C LEU A 35 -3.11 -6.39 -5.65
N ALA A 36 -3.61 -6.13 -6.85
CA ALA A 36 -4.74 -5.24 -7.08
C ALA A 36 -6.00 -5.70 -6.30
N SER A 37 -6.30 -7.01 -6.35
CA SER A 37 -7.45 -7.58 -5.64
C SER A 37 -7.38 -7.43 -4.11
N ARG A 38 -6.16 -7.41 -3.56
CA ARG A 38 -5.87 -7.23 -2.12
C ARG A 38 -5.80 -5.76 -1.70
N GLY A 39 -5.65 -4.85 -2.67
CA GLY A 39 -5.22 -3.48 -2.45
C GLY A 39 -6.23 -2.55 -1.79
N ARG A 40 -7.50 -2.96 -1.64
CA ARG A 40 -8.54 -2.14 -1.00
C ARG A 40 -8.16 -1.85 0.45
N VAL A 41 -8.15 -0.57 0.81
CA VAL A 41 -7.93 -0.11 2.19
C VAL A 41 -9.28 0.15 2.86
N PRO A 42 -9.55 -0.40 4.06
CA PRO A 42 -10.76 -0.08 4.81
C PRO A 42 -10.88 1.40 5.15
N GLU A 43 -12.09 1.96 5.06
CA GLU A 43 -12.38 3.36 5.40
C GLU A 43 -12.05 3.69 6.87
N SER A 44 -12.11 2.69 7.75
CA SER A 44 -11.74 2.82 9.16
C SER A 44 -10.29 3.29 9.35
N VAL A 45 -9.38 3.01 8.42
CA VAL A 45 -7.99 3.51 8.48
C VAL A 45 -7.95 5.03 8.35
N ALA A 46 -8.71 5.59 7.41
CA ALA A 46 -8.81 7.06 7.26
C ALA A 46 -9.50 7.71 8.47
N ALA A 47 -10.50 7.04 9.04
CA ALA A 47 -11.16 7.48 10.27
C ALA A 47 -10.18 7.52 11.46
N VAL A 48 -9.37 6.48 11.66
CA VAL A 48 -8.32 6.45 12.69
C VAL A 48 -7.34 7.60 12.49
N PHE A 49 -6.81 7.77 11.28
CA PHE A 49 -5.89 8.88 10.96
C PHE A 49 -6.50 10.26 11.28
N SER A 50 -7.80 10.45 11.08
CA SER A 50 -8.48 11.71 11.38
C SER A 50 -8.55 12.04 12.89
N THR A 51 -8.33 11.03 13.75
CA THR A 51 -8.32 11.21 15.22
C THR A 51 -6.92 11.43 15.80
N LEU A 52 -5.86 11.21 15.01
CA LEU A 52 -4.49 11.28 15.48
C LEU A 52 -3.98 12.73 15.64
N PRO A 53 -3.05 12.99 16.58
CA PRO A 53 -2.45 14.31 16.75
C PRO A 53 -1.57 14.68 15.55
N LYS A 54 -1.81 15.85 14.95
CA LYS A 54 -1.09 16.33 13.75
C LYS A 54 0.41 16.54 13.96
N ASP A 55 0.81 16.88 15.18
CA ASP A 55 2.21 17.12 15.55
C ASP A 55 3.02 15.83 15.77
N GLY A 56 2.36 14.66 15.74
CA GLY A 56 3.03 13.36 15.84
C GLY A 56 4.01 13.11 14.69
N HIS A 57 5.06 12.30 14.97
CA HIS A 57 6.03 11.93 13.95
C HIS A 57 5.37 11.05 12.87
N PRO A 58 5.66 11.22 11.56
CA PRO A 58 5.03 10.43 10.50
C PRO A 58 5.16 8.91 10.67
N MET A 59 6.23 8.45 11.29
CA MET A 59 6.44 7.02 11.57
C MET A 59 5.49 6.48 12.64
N ASP A 60 5.05 7.31 13.60
CA ASP A 60 4.06 6.90 14.60
C ASP A 60 2.70 6.72 13.94
N TRP A 61 2.33 7.63 13.03
CA TRP A 61 1.14 7.51 12.20
C TRP A 61 1.19 6.24 11.33
N LEU A 62 2.34 5.96 10.73
CA LEU A 62 2.54 4.74 9.92
C LEU A 62 2.35 3.49 10.78
N SER A 63 2.96 3.46 11.97
CA SER A 63 2.82 2.36 12.92
C SER A 63 1.35 2.12 13.28
N VAL A 64 0.61 3.19 13.62
CA VAL A 64 -0.83 3.09 13.91
C VAL A 64 -1.61 2.56 12.70
N GLY A 65 -1.29 3.02 11.48
CA GLY A 65 -1.94 2.52 10.26
C GLY A 65 -1.74 1.03 10.04
N ILE A 66 -0.49 0.56 10.17
CA ILE A 66 -0.14 -0.86 10.04
C ILE A 66 -0.86 -1.68 11.12
N HIS A 67 -0.83 -1.24 12.38
CA HIS A 67 -1.54 -1.93 13.47
C HIS A 67 -3.05 -1.95 13.26
N THR A 68 -3.63 -0.86 12.75
CA THR A 68 -5.06 -0.80 12.42
C THR A 68 -5.44 -1.82 11.36
N LEU A 69 -4.67 -1.90 10.26
CA LEU A 69 -4.87 -2.92 9.23
C LEU A 69 -4.74 -4.34 9.79
N GLY A 70 -3.71 -4.58 10.61
CA GLY A 70 -3.52 -5.86 11.27
C GLY A 70 -4.70 -6.24 12.18
N MET A 71 -5.26 -5.30 12.94
CA MET A 71 -6.41 -5.58 13.81
C MET A 71 -7.70 -5.88 13.02
N LEU A 72 -7.86 -5.35 11.82
CA LEU A 72 -9.08 -5.48 11.03
C LEU A 72 -9.11 -6.73 10.15
N GLU A 73 -7.98 -7.08 9.54
CA GLU A 73 -7.97 -8.01 8.39
C GLU A 73 -6.81 -9.02 8.42
N THR A 74 -6.22 -9.28 9.59
CA THR A 74 -5.27 -10.38 9.75
C THR A 74 -5.96 -11.72 9.52
N THR A 75 -5.37 -12.54 8.66
CA THR A 75 -5.83 -13.89 8.31
C THR A 75 -5.18 -14.97 9.16
N GLY A 76 -4.04 -14.65 9.80
CA GLY A 76 -3.25 -15.61 10.57
C GLY A 76 -2.23 -16.37 9.73
N ASP A 77 -2.25 -16.20 8.41
CA ASP A 77 -1.19 -16.65 7.50
C ASP A 77 -0.23 -15.48 7.21
N TRP A 78 1.03 -15.65 7.59
CA TRP A 78 2.03 -14.59 7.49
C TRP A 78 2.24 -14.10 6.04
N LYS A 79 2.09 -14.98 5.05
CA LYS A 79 2.34 -14.66 3.64
C LYS A 79 1.17 -13.86 3.09
N GLU A 80 -0.05 -14.30 3.36
CA GLU A 80 -1.28 -13.58 2.99
C GLU A 80 -1.31 -12.19 3.64
N ASP A 81 -0.98 -12.11 4.94
CA ASP A 81 -0.97 -10.85 5.68
C ASP A 81 0.11 -9.89 5.16
N ALA A 82 1.30 -10.40 4.80
CA ALA A 82 2.35 -9.60 4.18
C ALA A 82 1.94 -9.06 2.81
N LEU A 83 1.32 -9.89 1.95
CA LEU A 83 0.85 -9.47 0.63
C LEU A 83 -0.30 -8.45 0.73
N ASN A 84 -1.23 -8.66 1.67
CA ASN A 84 -2.31 -7.71 1.95
C ASN A 84 -1.75 -6.37 2.40
N LEU A 85 -0.78 -6.37 3.31
CA LEU A 85 -0.13 -5.14 3.75
C LEU A 85 0.56 -4.43 2.57
N ILE A 86 1.43 -5.13 1.82
CA ILE A 86 2.14 -4.57 0.66
C ILE A 86 1.15 -3.94 -0.34
N ALA A 87 0.06 -4.63 -0.68
CA ALA A 87 -0.93 -4.15 -1.62
C ALA A 87 -1.67 -2.88 -1.16
N ARG A 88 -1.83 -2.71 0.16
CA ARG A 88 -2.57 -1.59 0.78
C ARG A 88 -1.68 -0.39 1.12
N MET A 89 -0.39 -0.61 1.28
CA MET A 89 0.60 0.42 1.65
C MET A 89 0.54 1.67 0.77
N PRO A 90 0.46 1.60 -0.57
CA PRO A 90 0.42 2.80 -1.41
C PRO A 90 -0.73 3.74 -1.08
N ARG A 91 -1.94 3.20 -0.94
CA ARG A 91 -3.13 3.99 -0.62
C ARG A 91 -3.09 4.49 0.82
N MET A 92 -2.73 3.63 1.78
CA MET A 92 -2.62 4.01 3.19
C MET A 92 -1.60 5.14 3.41
N MET A 93 -0.43 5.07 2.78
CA MET A 93 0.58 6.12 2.89
C MET A 93 0.11 7.45 2.30
N GLY A 94 -0.60 7.42 1.17
CA GLY A 94 -1.19 8.63 0.59
C GLY A 94 -2.23 9.26 1.52
N LEU A 95 -3.09 8.44 2.14
CA LEU A 95 -4.07 8.89 3.13
C LEU A 95 -3.38 9.50 4.37
N LEU A 96 -2.33 8.85 4.87
CA LEU A 96 -1.54 9.32 6.01
C LEU A 96 -1.03 10.74 5.75
N PHE A 97 -0.31 10.96 4.65
CA PHE A 97 0.28 12.26 4.36
C PHE A 97 -0.79 13.35 4.19
N ARG A 98 -1.85 13.05 3.43
CA ARG A 98 -2.94 14.02 3.21
C ARG A 98 -3.65 14.40 4.49
N ILE A 99 -4.07 13.42 5.29
CA ILE A 99 -4.82 13.69 6.52
C ILE A 99 -3.94 14.43 7.53
N ARG A 100 -2.68 14.02 7.67
CA ARG A 100 -1.71 14.69 8.55
C ARG A 100 -1.47 16.15 8.16
N GLU A 101 -1.40 16.44 6.86
CA GLU A 101 -1.27 17.81 6.32
C GLU A 101 -2.58 18.62 6.36
N GLY A 102 -3.68 18.04 6.82
CA GLY A 102 -4.99 18.69 6.84
C GLY A 102 -5.72 18.70 5.49
N ARG A 103 -5.21 17.97 4.49
CA ARG A 103 -5.80 17.77 3.15
C ARG A 103 -6.73 16.56 3.09
N GLY A 104 -7.50 16.32 4.16
CA GLY A 104 -8.38 15.16 4.29
C GLY A 104 -9.69 15.22 3.50
N ALA A 105 -10.05 16.40 2.96
CA ALA A 105 -11.19 16.56 2.05
C ALA A 105 -10.78 16.23 0.60
N ASP A 106 -11.73 15.86 -0.26
CA ASP A 106 -11.53 15.65 -1.71
C ASP A 106 -10.39 14.66 -2.03
N ILE A 107 -10.32 13.56 -1.29
CA ILE A 107 -9.40 12.47 -1.62
C ILE A 107 -9.98 11.69 -2.81
N PRO A 108 -9.25 11.53 -3.92
CA PRO A 108 -9.75 10.80 -5.07
C PRO A 108 -10.01 9.34 -4.71
N GLU A 109 -11.02 8.73 -5.34
CA GLU A 109 -11.28 7.30 -5.23
C GLU A 109 -10.04 6.47 -5.63
N ASP A 110 -9.88 5.32 -4.98
CA ASP A 110 -8.74 4.44 -5.24
C ASP A 110 -8.98 3.65 -6.54
N ASP A 111 -8.02 3.72 -7.46
CA ASP A 111 -8.02 2.91 -8.69
C ASP A 111 -7.12 1.70 -8.48
N LEU A 112 -7.74 0.58 -8.11
CA LEU A 112 -7.03 -0.68 -7.85
C LEU A 112 -6.37 -1.27 -9.11
N SER A 113 -6.78 -0.85 -10.31
CA SER A 113 -6.17 -1.31 -11.56
C SER A 113 -4.85 -0.62 -11.88
N ALA A 114 -4.55 0.50 -11.22
CA ALA A 114 -3.30 1.24 -11.38
C ALA A 114 -2.16 0.58 -10.63
N SER A 115 -0.91 0.85 -11.06
CA SER A 115 0.28 0.33 -10.38
C SER A 115 0.40 0.88 -8.95
N MET A 116 1.16 0.19 -8.10
CA MET A 116 1.42 0.62 -6.72
C MET A 116 1.93 2.07 -6.66
N VAL A 117 2.85 2.44 -7.56
CA VAL A 117 3.39 3.80 -7.63
C VAL A 117 2.30 4.80 -8.02
N GLN A 118 1.51 4.49 -9.06
CA GLN A 118 0.44 5.38 -9.51
C GLN A 118 -0.63 5.58 -8.44
N ARG A 119 -0.99 4.53 -7.69
CA ARG A 119 -1.96 4.60 -6.58
C ARG A 119 -1.49 5.54 -5.48
N PHE A 120 -0.21 5.47 -5.10
CA PHE A 120 0.36 6.40 -4.12
C PHE A 120 0.36 7.85 -4.65
N VAL A 121 0.88 8.07 -5.87
CA VAL A 121 0.97 9.42 -6.46
C VAL A 121 -0.40 10.05 -6.65
N ARG A 122 -1.39 9.31 -7.18
CA ARG A 122 -2.75 9.82 -7.38
C ARG A 122 -3.42 10.21 -6.06
N THR A 123 -3.19 9.42 -5.01
CA THR A 123 -3.72 9.75 -3.68
C THR A 123 -3.07 11.04 -3.15
N LEU A 124 -1.77 11.24 -3.35
CA LEU A 124 -1.00 12.36 -2.80
C LEU A 124 -1.14 13.69 -3.58
N ALA A 125 -1.23 13.61 -4.91
CA ALA A 125 -1.04 14.74 -5.84
C ALA A 125 -2.22 15.73 -5.94
N LEU A 126 -3.32 15.47 -5.21
CA LEU A 126 -4.48 16.35 -5.08
C LEU A 126 -4.65 16.77 -3.63
#